data_AF-A0A7X6UFA5-F1
#
_entry.id   AF-A0A7X6UFA5-F1
#
_cell.length_a   1.000
_cell.length_b   1.000
_cell.length_c   1.000
_cell.angle_alpha   90.00
_cell.angle_beta   90.00
_cell.angle_gamma   90.00
#
_symmetry.space_group_name_H-M   'P 1'
#
loop_
_entity.id
_entity.type
_entity.pdbx_description
1 polymer ?
#
loop_
_entity_poly.entity_id
_entity_poly.type
_entity_poly.pdbx_seq_one_letter_code
_entity_poly.pdbx_strand_id
1 'polypeptide(L)' 'MDYKVGIIGDRESILGFGALGLTLGEATDADSAEQILSQWADESYAVIFMTE' A
#
# COMPACT_ATOMS: atom_id res chain seq x y z
N MET A 1 20.40 3.24 0.20
CA MET A 1 19.29 2.84 1.08
C MET A 1 18.07 2.88 0.20
N ASP A 2 17.51 1.72 -0.11
CA ASP A 2 16.35 1.63 -1.00
C ASP A 2 15.10 1.71 -0.14
N TYR A 3 14.38 2.81 -0.25
CA TYR A 3 13.10 3.00 0.44
C TYR A 3 11.97 2.61 -0.51
N LYS A 4 10.99 1.86 0.01
CA LYS A 4 9.80 1.46 -0.74
C LYS A 4 8.74 2.56 -0.68
N VAL A 5 7.88 2.60 -1.70
CA VAL A 5 6.66 3.40 -1.71
C VAL A 5 5.49 2.45 -1.96
N GLY A 6 4.46 2.55 -1.13
CA GLY A 6 3.30 1.67 -1.16
C GLY A 6 1.99 2.44 -1.32
N ILE A 7 0.96 1.75 -1.81
CA ILE A 7 -0.42 2.24 -1.81
C ILE A 7 -1.35 1.12 -1.34
N ILE A 8 -2.27 1.44 -0.43
CA ILE A 8 -3.31 0.54 0.07
C ILE A 8 -4.68 1.04 -0.41
N GLY A 9 -5.51 0.14 -0.94
CA GLY A 9 -6.86 0.50 -1.38
C GLY A 9 -7.53 -0.59 -2.21
N ASP A 10 -8.73 -0.29 -2.70
CA ASP A 10 -9.46 -1.21 -3.58
C ASP A 10 -8.65 -1.45 -4.87
N ARG A 11 -8.65 -2.71 -5.32
CA ARG A 11 -7.87 -3.16 -6.48
C ARG A 11 -8.11 -2.28 -7.71
N GLU A 12 -9.35 -1.96 -8.05
CA GLU A 12 -9.66 -1.17 -9.25
C GLU A 12 -9.10 0.24 -9.15
N SER A 13 -8.99 0.77 -7.93
CA SER A 13 -8.44 2.10 -7.66
C SER A 13 -6.91 2.12 -7.71
N ILE A 14 -6.23 1.03 -7.33
CA ILE A 14 -4.77 1.04 -7.12
C ILE A 14 -3.94 0.33 -8.21
N LEU A 15 -4.54 -0.46 -9.10
CA LEU A 15 -3.80 -1.24 -10.12
C LEU A 15 -2.87 -0.40 -11.00
N GLY A 16 -3.30 0.82 -11.37
CA GLY A 16 -2.49 1.72 -12.21
C GLY A 16 -1.17 2.16 -11.58
N PHE A 17 -1.07 2.17 -10.25
CA PHE A 17 0.12 2.60 -9.53
C PHE A 17 1.23 1.54 -9.55
N GLY A 18 0.89 0.26 -9.79
CA GLY A 18 1.88 -0.79 -9.96
C GLY A 18 2.79 -0.55 -11.16
N ALA A 19 2.25 0.05 -12.23
CA ALA A 19 3.04 0.44 -13.40
C ALA A 19 4.05 1.57 -13.11
N LEU A 20 3.82 2.34 -12.05
CA LEU A 20 4.72 3.39 -11.57
C LEU A 20 5.75 2.87 -10.56
N GLY A 21 5.71 1.58 -10.22
CA GLY A 21 6.64 0.94 -9.29
C GLY A 21 6.24 1.04 -7.82
N LEU A 22 4.98 1.41 -7.51
CA LEU A 22 4.47 1.34 -6.14
C LEU A 22 4.16 -0.12 -5.79
N THR A 23 4.38 -0.47 -4.52
CA THR A 23 3.89 -1.73 -3.98
C THR A 23 2.38 -1.62 -3.71
N LEU A 24 1.61 -2.61 -4.15
CA LEU A 24 0.16 -2.62 -4.03
C LEU A 24 -0.28 -3.44 -2.81
N GLY A 25 -1.09 -2.84 -1.95
CA GLY A 25 -1.81 -3.49 -0.86
C GLY A 25 -3.31 -3.47 -1.15
N GLU A 26 -3.84 -4.53 -1.75
CA GLU A 26 -5.28 -4.63 -2.00
C GLU A 26 -6.03 -4.79 -0.67
N ALA A 27 -6.94 -3.86 -0.35
CA ALA A 27 -7.79 -3.88 0.83
C ALA A 27 -9.18 -3.34 0.50
N THR A 28 -10.22 -4.02 0.96
CA THR A 28 -11.63 -3.64 0.73
C THR A 28 -12.35 -3.20 2.00
N ASP A 29 -11.68 -3.29 3.15
CA ASP A 29 -12.20 -2.90 4.46
C ASP A 29 -11.07 -2.41 5.39
N ALA A 30 -11.45 -1.83 6.53
CA ALA A 30 -10.52 -1.27 7.48
C ALA A 30 -9.61 -2.34 8.13
N ASP A 31 -10.16 -3.53 8.42
CA ASP A 31 -9.42 -4.60 9.09
C ASP A 31 -8.29 -5.14 8.19
N SER A 32 -8.55 -5.33 6.90
CA SER A 32 -7.53 -5.72 5.93
C SER A 32 -6.49 -4.62 5.70
N ALA A 33 -6.91 -3.36 5.63
CA ALA A 33 -6.00 -2.22 5.52
C ALA A 33 -5.09 -2.08 6.75
N GLU A 34 -5.62 -2.29 7.97
CA GLU A 34 -4.84 -2.25 9.22
C GLU A 34 -3.77 -3.34 9.27
N GLN A 35 -4.11 -4.56 8.83
CA GLN A 35 -3.15 -5.67 8.77
C GLN A 35 -2.00 -5.37 7.82
N ILE A 36 -2.29 -4.86 6.62
CA ILE A 36 -1.26 -4.49 5.62
C ILE A 36 -0.41 -3.33 6.13
N LEU A 37 -1.03 -2.29 6.69
CA LEU A 37 -0.33 -1.14 7.23
C LEU A 37 0.61 -1.54 8.37
N SER A 38 0.15 -2.39 9.29
CA SER A 38 0.95 -2.89 10.40
C SER A 38 2.15 -3.69 9.89
N GLN A 39 1.95 -4.56 8.89
CA GLN A 39 3.04 -5.28 8.25
C GLN A 39 4.05 -4.34 7.58
N TRP A 40 3.57 -3.33 6.83
CA TRP A 40 4.44 -2.41 6.10
C TRP A 40 5.17 -1.42 7.01
N ALA A 41 4.63 -1.14 8.20
CA ALA A 41 5.30 -0.31 9.21
C ALA A 41 6.59 -0.96 9.75
N ASP A 42 6.67 -2.29 9.77
CA ASP A 42 7.88 -3.03 10.12
C ASP A 42 8.88 -3.16 8.96
N GLU A 43 8.48 -2.71 7.76
CA GLU A 43 9.30 -2.70 6.55
C GLU A 43 9.84 -1.29 6.23
N SER A 44 10.80 -1.19 5.31
CA SER A 44 11.44 0.08 4.93
C SER A 44 10.62 0.90 3.92
N TYR A 45 9.32 1.12 4.19
CA TYR A 45 8.50 2.06 3.42
C TYR A 45 8.77 3.50 3.86
N ALA A 46 9.11 4.39 2.93
CA ALA A 46 9.23 5.81 3.21
C ALA A 46 7.87 6.52 3.18
N VAL A 47 6.96 6.07 2.31
CA VAL A 47 5.63 6.65 2.12
C VAL A 47 4.63 5.52 1.82
N ILE A 48 3.49 5.57 2.49
CA ILE A 48 2.34 4.70 2.24
C ILE A 48 1.15 5.61 1.92
N PHE A 49 0.61 5.49 0.71
CA PHE A 49 -0.63 6.14 0.30
C PHE A 49 -1.83 5.26 0.67
N MET A 50 -2.96 5.87 0.99
CA MET A 50 -4.21 5.16 1.21
C MET A 50 -5.31 5.86 0.43
N THR A 51 -6.19 5.08 -0.21
CA THR A 51 -7.46 5.62 -0.72
C THR A 51 -8.36 6.03 0.45
N GLU A 52 -9.25 6.99 0.20
CA GLU A 52 -10.30 7.39 1.17
C GLU A 52 -11.17 6.20 1.59
#